data_AF-A0A525NTE7-F1
#
_entry.id   AF-A0A525NTE7-F1
#
_cell.length_a   1.000
_cell.length_b   1.000
_cell.length_c   1.000
_cell.angle_alpha   90.00
_cell.angle_beta   90.00
_cell.angle_gamma   90.00
#
_symmetry.space_group_name_H-M   'P 1'
#
loop_
_entity.id
_entity.type
_entity.pdbx_description
1 polymer ?
#
loop_
_entity_poly.entity_id
_entity_poly.type
_entity_poly.pdbx_seq_one_letter_code
_entity_poly.pdbx_strand_id
1 'polypeptide(L)'
;GTDNQHMALAANRLGEVGGGITIFKDGAELAMVELPIGGLMSDRPAAEVAAKTQAMMQAMRDCGCTLNNAYMQHSLLALVVIPELRISDLGLVDVRSFEFIPLLEPVS
;
A
#
# COMPACT_ATOMS: atom_id res chain seq x y z
N GLY A 1 0.39 3.18 -7.16
CA GLY A 1 -0.79 3.79 -7.78
C GLY A 1 -0.37 4.46 -9.07
N THR A 2 -1.31 4.68 -10.00
CA THR A 2 -1.04 5.28 -11.32
C THR A 2 -1.78 6.59 -11.56
N ASP A 3 -2.65 6.99 -10.63
CA ASP A 3 -3.43 8.22 -10.69
C ASP A 3 -3.42 8.90 -9.32
N ASN A 4 -3.11 10.21 -9.31
CA ASN A 4 -2.95 10.97 -8.08
C ASN A 4 -4.27 11.17 -7.32
N GLN A 5 -5.40 11.32 -8.03
CA GLN A 5 -6.69 11.52 -7.38
C GLN A 5 -7.15 10.24 -6.68
N HIS A 6 -7.01 9.08 -7.34
CA HIS A 6 -7.33 7.80 -6.73
C HIS A 6 -6.42 7.48 -5.53
N MET A 7 -5.13 7.84 -5.62
CA MET A 7 -4.22 7.68 -4.49
C MET A 7 -4.61 8.56 -3.29
N ALA A 8 -5.05 9.80 -3.54
CA ALA A 8 -5.53 10.69 -2.48
C ALA A 8 -6.83 10.15 -1.84
N LEU A 9 -7.78 9.65 -2.63
CA LEU A 9 -9.00 9.02 -2.12
C LEU A 9 -8.67 7.82 -1.22
N ALA A 10 -7.77 6.94 -1.66
CA ALA A 10 -7.32 5.80 -0.89
C ALA A 10 -6.68 6.23 0.45
N ALA A 11 -5.76 7.20 0.44
CA ALA A 11 -5.09 7.67 1.64
C ALA A 11 -6.08 8.30 2.65
N ASN A 12 -7.00 9.15 2.18
CA ASN A 12 -8.01 9.77 3.03
C ASN A 12 -8.93 8.71 3.64
N ARG A 13 -9.36 7.73 2.84
CA ARG A 13 -10.21 6.63 3.30
C ARG A 13 -9.55 5.80 4.40
N LEU A 14 -8.25 5.52 4.29
CA LEU A 14 -7.48 4.87 5.35
C LEU A 14 -7.40 5.72 6.63
N GLY A 15 -7.34 7.05 6.50
CA GLY A 15 -7.41 7.96 7.65
C GLY A 15 -8.76 7.89 8.38
N GLU A 16 -9.87 7.83 7.64
CA GLU A 16 -11.23 7.76 8.20
C GLU A 16 -11.49 6.49 9.02
N VAL A 17 -10.96 5.35 8.55
CA VAL A 17 -11.21 4.02 9.14
C VAL A 17 -10.17 3.59 10.18
N GLY A 18 -9.14 4.42 10.42
CA GLY A 18 -8.08 4.12 11.38
C GLY A 18 -7.00 3.16 10.87
N GLY A 19 -6.84 3.04 9.54
CA GLY A 19 -5.84 2.20 8.89
C GLY A 19 -6.40 0.92 8.26
N GLY A 20 -5.59 0.29 7.41
CA GLY A 20 -6.00 -0.88 6.64
C GLY A 20 -5.49 -0.86 5.20
N ILE A 21 -6.27 -1.50 4.33
CA ILE A 21 -5.95 -1.66 2.91
C ILE A 21 -7.20 -1.31 2.11
N THR A 22 -7.08 -0.43 1.12
CA THR A 22 -8.17 -0.09 0.20
C THR A 22 -7.70 -0.09 -1.25
N ILE A 23 -8.58 -0.45 -2.17
CA ILE A 23 -8.32 -0.47 -3.61
C ILE A 23 -9.29 0.47 -4.30
N PHE A 24 -8.76 1.43 -5.05
CA PHE A 24 -9.55 2.38 -5.84
C PHE A 24 -9.29 2.20 -7.33
N LYS A 25 -10.34 2.37 -8.13
CA LYS A 25 -10.31 2.40 -9.59
C LYS A 25 -11.44 3.27 -10.11
N ASP A 26 -11.17 4.08 -11.13
CA ASP A 26 -12.18 4.91 -11.80
C ASP A 26 -13.04 5.75 -10.82
N GLY A 27 -12.41 6.29 -9.79
CA GLY A 27 -13.03 7.12 -8.74
C GLY A 27 -13.81 6.36 -7.66
N ALA A 28 -13.89 5.02 -7.72
CA ALA A 28 -14.66 4.20 -6.79
C ALA A 28 -13.77 3.31 -5.92
N GLU A 29 -14.19 3.09 -4.66
CA GLU A 29 -13.62 2.07 -3.77
C GLU A 29 -14.12 0.69 -4.21
N LEU A 30 -13.21 -0.19 -4.60
CA LEU A 30 -13.52 -1.56 -5.03
C LEU A 30 -13.46 -2.57 -3.88
N ALA A 31 -12.59 -2.33 -2.90
CA ALA A 31 -12.41 -3.24 -1.77
C ALA A 31 -11.79 -2.50 -0.57
N MET A 32 -12.16 -2.96 0.63
CA MET A 32 -11.65 -2.44 1.90
C MET A 32 -11.36 -3.57 2.89
N VAL A 33 -10.23 -3.47 3.59
CA VAL A 33 -9.84 -4.30 4.74
C VAL A 33 -9.47 -3.36 5.88
N GLU A 34 -10.39 -3.14 6.81
CA GLU A 34 -10.21 -2.27 7.98
C GLU A 34 -9.32 -2.95 9.01
N LEU A 35 -8.24 -2.26 9.39
CA LEU A 35 -7.27 -2.70 10.40
C LEU A 35 -7.11 -1.60 11.48
N PRO A 36 -8.16 -1.31 12.26
CA PRO A 36 -8.20 -0.15 13.15
C PRO A 36 -7.15 -0.18 14.27
N ILE A 37 -6.57 -1.35 14.56
CA ILE A 37 -5.56 -1.50 15.61
C ILE A 37 -4.19 -1.29 14.97
N GLY A 38 -3.71 -0.04 15.05
CA GLY A 38 -2.38 0.36 14.57
C GLY A 38 -2.18 0.23 13.06
N GLY A 39 -3.25 0.11 12.26
CA GLY A 39 -3.16 -0.19 10.83
C GLY A 39 -2.74 -1.62 10.51
N LEU A 40 -2.68 -2.51 11.50
CA LEU A 40 -2.09 -3.86 11.37
C LEU A 40 -3.07 -4.97 11.72
N MET A 41 -4.00 -4.74 12.66
CA MET A 41 -4.90 -5.78 13.17
C MET A 41 -6.36 -5.33 13.14
N SER A 42 -7.24 -6.30 12.99
CA SER A 42 -8.69 -6.15 13.08
C SER A 42 -9.20 -6.81 14.36
N ASP A 43 -10.27 -6.27 14.92
CA ASP A 43 -11.04 -6.85 16.03
C ASP A 43 -12.19 -7.76 15.53
N ARG A 44 -12.33 -7.91 14.21
CA ARG A 44 -13.34 -8.76 13.56
C ARG A 44 -12.91 -10.23 13.53
N PRO A 45 -13.87 -11.17 13.40
CA PRO A 45 -13.56 -12.58 13.22
C PRO A 45 -12.64 -12.83 12.02
N ALA A 46 -11.67 -13.74 12.17
CA ALA A 46 -10.68 -14.04 11.13
C ALA A 46 -11.30 -14.43 9.77
N ALA A 47 -12.43 -15.13 9.77
CA ALA A 47 -13.14 -15.50 8.55
C ALA A 47 -13.67 -14.27 7.78
N GLU A 48 -14.14 -13.22 8.48
CA GLU A 48 -14.60 -11.99 7.85
C GLU A 48 -13.42 -11.21 7.25
N VAL A 49 -12.32 -11.10 8.00
CA VAL A 49 -11.11 -10.44 7.51
C VAL A 49 -10.56 -11.18 6.30
N ALA A 50 -10.51 -12.51 6.33
CA ALA A 50 -10.05 -13.33 5.21
C ALA A 50 -10.91 -13.13 3.96
N ALA A 51 -12.25 -13.07 4.10
CA ALA A 51 -13.14 -12.77 2.97
C ALA A 51 -12.86 -11.39 2.37
N LYS A 52 -12.66 -10.37 3.21
CA LYS A 52 -12.27 -9.01 2.75
C LYS A 52 -10.91 -9.01 2.05
N THR A 53 -9.92 -9.72 2.60
CA THR A 53 -8.60 -9.88 1.97
C THR A 53 -8.69 -10.56 0.60
N GLN A 54 -9.54 -11.58 0.44
CA GLN A 54 -9.78 -12.22 -0.85
C GLN A 54 -10.40 -11.26 -1.87
N ALA A 55 -11.39 -10.46 -1.45
CA ALA A 55 -12.00 -9.43 -2.29
C ALA A 55 -10.99 -8.36 -2.70
N MET A 56 -10.13 -7.90 -1.77
CA MET A 56 -9.04 -6.97 -2.06
C MET A 56 -8.04 -7.53 -3.08
N MET A 57 -7.66 -8.80 -2.96
CA MET A 57 -6.80 -9.45 -3.95
C MET A 57 -7.47 -9.58 -5.32
N GLN A 58 -8.79 -9.78 -5.39
CA GLN A 58 -9.53 -9.77 -6.65
C GLN A 58 -9.59 -8.36 -7.25
N ALA A 59 -9.88 -7.34 -6.46
CA ALA A 59 -9.88 -5.95 -6.93
C ALA A 59 -8.51 -5.52 -7.50
N MET A 60 -7.39 -5.96 -6.89
CA MET A 60 -6.06 -5.73 -7.47
C MET A 60 -5.90 -6.36 -8.86
N ARG A 61 -6.45 -7.57 -9.08
CA ARG A 61 -6.46 -8.22 -10.40
C ARG A 61 -7.35 -7.48 -11.39
N ASP A 62 -8.50 -6.97 -10.94
CA ASP A 62 -9.44 -6.21 -11.78
C ASP A 62 -8.89 -4.83 -12.19
N CYS A 63 -7.90 -4.33 -11.45
CA CYS A 63 -7.05 -3.19 -11.82
C CYS A 63 -5.92 -3.56 -12.80
N GLY A 64 -5.80 -4.83 -13.21
CA GLY A 64 -4.78 -5.31 -14.14
C GLY A 64 -3.46 -5.73 -13.50
N CYS A 65 -3.39 -5.86 -12.17
CA CYS A 65 -2.16 -6.30 -11.50
C CYS A 65 -1.91 -7.79 -11.74
N THR A 66 -0.79 -8.11 -12.38
CA THR A 66 -0.36 -9.49 -12.71
C THR A 66 0.69 -10.03 -11.73
N LEU A 67 1.10 -9.22 -10.75
CA LEU A 67 2.10 -9.63 -9.76
C LEU A 67 1.58 -10.76 -8.89
N ASN A 68 2.41 -11.77 -8.68
CA ASN A 68 2.10 -12.82 -7.73
C ASN A 68 2.11 -12.23 -6.31
N ASN A 69 1.04 -12.48 -5.56
CA ASN A 69 0.86 -11.96 -4.21
C ASN A 69 1.12 -10.45 -4.10
N ALA A 70 0.51 -9.69 -5.02
CA ALA A 70 0.75 -8.27 -5.21
C ALA A 70 0.68 -7.45 -3.91
N TYR A 71 -0.28 -7.76 -3.03
CA TYR A 71 -0.40 -7.08 -1.73
C TYR A 71 0.86 -7.25 -0.87
N MET A 72 1.34 -8.48 -0.68
CA MET A 72 2.53 -8.75 0.12
C MET A 72 3.77 -8.04 -0.43
N GLN A 73 3.90 -7.98 -1.75
CA GLN A 73 5.01 -7.25 -2.37
C GLN A 73 4.91 -5.74 -2.11
N HIS A 74 3.71 -5.16 -2.20
CA HIS A 74 3.50 -3.74 -1.88
C HIS A 74 3.80 -3.42 -0.42
N SER A 75 3.37 -4.28 0.52
CA SER A 75 3.64 -4.05 1.95
C SER A 75 5.13 -4.06 2.29
N LEU A 76 5.96 -4.74 1.49
CA LEU A 76 7.41 -4.84 1.71
C LEU A 76 8.19 -3.65 1.13
N LEU A 77 7.59 -2.79 0.32
CA LEU A 77 8.27 -1.60 -0.24
C LEU A 77 8.77 -0.65 0.85
N ALA A 78 8.06 -0.59 1.98
CA ALA A 78 8.39 0.23 3.14
C ALA A 78 9.37 -0.41 4.13
N LEU A 79 9.81 -1.66 3.87
CA LEU A 79 10.66 -2.41 4.79
C LEU A 79 12.15 -2.17 4.51
N VAL A 80 12.70 -1.09 5.07
CA VAL A 80 14.09 -0.60 4.89
C VAL A 80 15.20 -1.48 5.48
N VAL A 81 14.90 -2.75 5.79
CA VAL A 81 15.87 -3.74 6.32
C VAL A 81 16.14 -4.89 5.36
N ILE A 82 15.41 -4.97 4.24
CA ILE A 82 15.71 -5.93 3.17
C ILE A 82 16.73 -5.28 2.23
N PRO A 83 17.82 -5.97 1.85
CA PRO A 83 18.83 -5.42 0.96
C PRO A 83 18.20 -4.94 -0.35
N GLU A 84 18.82 -3.91 -0.95
CA GLU A 84 18.40 -3.14 -2.14
C GLU A 84 17.64 -1.83 -1.85
N LEU A 85 16.96 -1.30 -2.88
CA LEU A 85 16.31 0.00 -2.90
C LEU A 85 14.94 -0.04 -2.21
N ARG A 86 14.68 0.86 -1.27
CA ARG A 86 13.40 0.93 -0.52
C ARG A 86 12.87 2.34 -0.39
N ILE A 87 11.55 2.44 -0.18
CA ILE A 87 10.86 3.73 0.04
C ILE A 87 10.60 3.86 1.54
N SER A 88 10.97 5.00 2.12
CA SER A 88 10.64 5.39 3.48
C SER A 88 9.75 6.63 3.48
N ASP A 89 9.23 6.99 4.65
CA ASP A 89 8.56 8.26 4.90
C ASP A 89 9.49 9.48 4.71
N LEU A 90 10.81 9.28 4.78
CA LEU A 90 11.83 10.31 4.57
C LEU A 90 12.36 10.38 3.13
N GLY A 91 11.96 9.45 2.26
CA GLY A 91 12.39 9.39 0.86
C GLY A 91 12.92 8.02 0.43
N LEU A 92 13.62 7.99 -0.71
CA LEU A 92 14.20 6.78 -1.29
C LEU A 92 15.54 6.45 -0.63
N VAL A 93 15.76 5.19 -0.23
CA VAL A 93 16.92 4.74 0.54
C VAL A 93 17.64 3.62 -0.20
N ASP A 94 18.96 3.74 -0.41
CA ASP A 94 19.81 2.59 -0.73
C ASP A 94 20.18 1.89 0.59
N VAL A 95 19.54 0.75 0.86
CA VAL A 95 19.76 0.00 2.11
C VAL A 95 21.18 -0.59 2.20
N ARG A 96 21.92 -0.68 1.09
CA ARG A 96 23.31 -1.18 1.11
C ARG A 96 24.28 -0.16 1.67
N SER A 97 24.08 1.13 1.40
CA SER A 97 24.89 2.23 1.93
C SER A 97 24.26 2.94 3.12
N PHE A 98 22.97 2.70 3.40
CA PHE A 98 22.17 3.44 4.38
C PHE A 98 22.09 4.94 4.10
N GLU A 99 22.05 5.30 2.81
CA GLU A 99 21.98 6.69 2.35
C GLU A 99 20.67 6.97 1.61
N PHE A 100 20.21 8.22 1.72
CA PHE A 100 19.09 8.72 0.91
C PHE A 100 19.54 9.01 -0.51
N ILE A 101 18.73 8.60 -1.49
CA ILE A 101 18.94 8.90 -2.89
C ILE A 101 18.19 10.19 -3.24
N PRO A 102 18.88 11.22 -3.78
CA PRO A 102 18.22 12.40 -4.31
C PRO A 102 17.21 12.03 -5.40
N LEU A 103 15.96 12.50 -5.27
CA LEU A 103 14.88 12.18 -6.20
C LEU A 103 14.83 13.10 -7.43
N LEU A 104 15.45 14.28 -7.33
CA LEU A 104 15.43 15.31 -8.35
C LEU A 104 16.87 15.60 -8.77
N GLU A 105 17.09 15.73 -10.08
CA GLU A 105 18.35 16.23 -10.59
C GLU A 105 18.54 17.71 -10.19
N PRO A 106 19.79 18.16 -9.94
CA PRO A 106 20.05 19.56 -9.70
C PRO A 106 19.61 20.37 -10.92
N VAL A 107 18.82 21.41 -10.70
CA VAL A 107 18.46 22.36 -11.75
C VAL A 107 19.74 23.03 -12.23
N SER A 108 20.10 22.81 -13.50
CA SER A 108 21.23 23.45 -14.19
C SER A 108 20.98 24.94 -14.41
#